data_AF-A0A9E7H6I0-F1
#
_entry.id   AF-A0A9E7H6I0-F1
#
_cell.length_a   1.000
_cell.length_b   1.000
_cell.length_c   1.000
_cell.angle_alpha   90.00
_cell.angle_beta   90.00
_cell.angle_gamma   90.00
#
_symmetry.space_group_name_H-M   'P 1'
#
loop_
_entity.id
_entity.type
_entity.pdbx_description
1 polymer ?
#
loop_
_entity_poly.entity_id
_entity_poly.type
_entity_poly.pdbx_seq_one_letter_code
_entity_poly.pdbx_strand_id
1 'polypeptide(L)'
;MERERERERERERERRRPKGESLPASIKRREVPNASVAIIKIARSLIGTVSLSALFLPVISTANSCSFFVGEVDGRKWVAIKILLVERFFLDYRCNQIALQRSSGLRAMLFLSTKDKIIILWSAMSTVSDAFLRNDSFRSNSLRSESFSEEKDTGTVQEVGCLSIIVLGASGDLAKKKTFPALFHLFKQIQYVSGSYDSEGGFQLLNKQISEHELSKRSEPGTSRRLFYLALPPSVYPPVCKMIRRYCMNQSDLGGWTRIVVEKPFGKDLKTAEDLSSQLGELFDEKELYRIDHYLGKELVQNLLVLRFANRLFLPLWNRDNIDSIQIVFREDFGTEGRGGYFDEYGIIRDIIQNHLLQVLCLVAMEKPVSLYPEHIRDEKVKVLQSVIPIKFEEVVLGQYEGYKDDATVSDNSNTPTFATIVLHIYNERWEGVPFILKAGKALNSRKAEIRIQFKDVPGDIFESKRQGRNEFVIRLQPSEAMYMKLTVKKPGLEMSTIQSELDLSYGLRYQDANIPEAYERLILDTIRGDQQHFVRRDELRVAWEIFTPLLNSIEEGKLKPIMYKPGSRGPAEADELLAKVGYVQTHGYIWIPATL
;
A
#
# COMPACT_ATOMS: atom_id res chain seq x y z
N MET A 1 30.72 -1.85 -62.56
CA MET A 1 29.36 -1.93 -61.97
C MET A 1 28.89 -3.37 -61.73
N GLU A 2 28.75 -4.25 -62.73
CA GLU A 2 28.29 -5.63 -62.46
C GLU A 2 29.34 -6.48 -61.68
N ARG A 3 30.62 -6.36 -62.04
CA ARG A 3 31.75 -6.94 -61.28
C ARG A 3 31.95 -6.37 -59.87
N GLU A 4 31.35 -5.24 -59.56
CA GLU A 4 31.45 -4.57 -58.26
C GLU A 4 30.32 -5.03 -57.33
N ARG A 5 29.12 -5.21 -57.90
CA ARG A 5 27.99 -5.87 -57.25
C ARG A 5 28.25 -7.36 -56.95
N GLU A 6 29.06 -8.03 -57.76
CA GLU A 6 29.45 -9.43 -57.53
C GLU A 6 30.44 -9.57 -56.37
N ARG A 7 31.41 -8.66 -56.25
CA ARG A 7 32.36 -8.59 -55.13
C ARG A 7 31.70 -8.21 -53.80
N GLU A 8 30.65 -7.40 -53.83
CA GLU A 8 29.89 -7.02 -52.64
C GLU A 8 29.00 -8.18 -52.15
N ARG A 9 28.40 -8.96 -53.08
CA ARG A 9 27.67 -10.20 -52.76
C ARG A 9 28.56 -11.31 -52.22
N GLU A 10 29.81 -11.41 -52.66
CA GLU A 10 30.81 -12.36 -52.10
C GLU A 10 31.20 -12.00 -50.66
N ARG A 11 31.43 -10.72 -50.37
CA ARG A 11 31.75 -10.22 -49.02
C ARG A 11 30.59 -10.41 -48.03
N GLU A 12 29.36 -10.35 -48.51
CA GLU A 12 28.16 -10.57 -47.70
C GLU A 12 27.89 -12.08 -47.44
N ARG A 13 28.35 -12.96 -48.34
CA ARG A 13 28.30 -14.43 -48.18
C ARG A 13 29.36 -14.96 -47.20
N GLU A 14 30.55 -14.34 -47.13
CA GLU A 14 31.60 -14.71 -46.17
C GLU A 14 31.28 -14.31 -44.72
N ARG A 15 30.44 -13.28 -44.50
CA ARG A 15 30.02 -12.86 -43.16
C ARG A 15 28.92 -13.71 -42.53
N ARG A 16 28.31 -14.64 -43.28
CA ARG A 16 27.12 -15.41 -42.85
C ARG A 16 27.32 -16.94 -42.77
N ARG A 17 28.55 -17.45 -42.75
CA ARG A 17 28.79 -18.90 -42.51
C ARG A 17 29.13 -19.22 -41.05
N PRO A 18 28.51 -20.24 -40.45
CA PRO A 18 28.78 -20.67 -39.07
C PRO A 18 30.10 -21.45 -39.02
N LYS A 19 30.96 -21.15 -38.05
CA LYS A 19 32.14 -21.97 -37.76
C LYS A 19 31.80 -22.97 -36.65
N GLY A 20 31.60 -24.22 -37.05
CA GLY A 20 31.70 -25.41 -36.21
C GLY A 20 32.80 -26.35 -36.73
N GLU A 21 33.29 -27.18 -35.81
CA GLU A 21 34.17 -28.36 -35.96
C GLU A 21 35.68 -28.10 -36.12
N SER A 22 36.63 -28.86 -35.53
CA SER A 22 36.62 -30.02 -34.61
C SER A 22 38.05 -30.23 -34.03
N LEU A 23 38.16 -31.11 -33.02
CA LEU A 23 39.31 -31.50 -32.16
C LEU A 23 40.60 -32.00 -32.89
N PRO A 24 41.75 -32.11 -32.17
CA PRO A 24 42.15 -33.46 -31.71
C PRO A 24 42.71 -33.55 -30.28
N ALA A 25 42.82 -34.80 -29.84
CA ALA A 25 43.07 -35.31 -28.49
C ALA A 25 44.46 -35.04 -27.87
N SER A 26 44.49 -35.03 -26.53
CA SER A 26 45.23 -35.99 -25.68
C SER A 26 45.96 -35.38 -24.46
N ILE A 27 46.02 -36.18 -23.39
CA ILE A 27 46.97 -36.16 -22.26
C ILE A 27 46.51 -35.52 -20.94
N LYS A 28 45.97 -36.42 -20.09
CA LYS A 28 46.29 -36.71 -18.67
C LYS A 28 46.29 -35.54 -17.65
N ARG A 29 45.22 -35.49 -16.84
CA ARG A 29 45.24 -34.89 -15.50
C ARG A 29 45.98 -35.79 -14.51
N ARG A 30 46.91 -35.20 -13.76
CA ARG A 30 47.52 -35.74 -12.53
C ARG A 30 46.73 -35.23 -11.32
N GLU A 31 46.63 -36.11 -10.33
CA GLU A 31 45.97 -35.97 -9.03
C GLU A 31 46.82 -35.24 -7.97
N VAL A 32 46.14 -34.43 -7.12
CA VAL A 32 46.15 -34.40 -5.61
C VAL A 32 47.45 -33.89 -4.93
N PRO A 33 47.47 -33.20 -3.73
CA PRO A 33 46.48 -33.21 -2.63
C PRO A 33 46.12 -31.88 -1.87
N ASN A 34 44.97 -31.99 -1.17
CA ASN A 34 44.63 -31.59 0.21
C ASN A 34 44.94 -30.19 0.76
N ALA A 35 43.87 -29.52 1.18
CA ALA A 35 43.81 -28.82 2.47
C ALA A 35 42.41 -29.01 3.08
N SER A 36 42.22 -30.15 3.75
CA SER A 36 41.08 -30.41 4.63
C SER A 36 41.62 -31.02 5.91
N VAL A 37 42.15 -30.19 6.83
CA VAL A 37 42.36 -30.57 8.23
C VAL A 37 42.32 -29.30 9.09
N ALA A 38 41.15 -28.97 9.63
CA ALA A 38 40.96 -28.45 11.00
C ALA A 38 39.47 -28.18 11.21
N ILE A 39 38.94 -28.64 12.34
CA ILE A 39 37.57 -28.42 12.84
C ILE A 39 36.51 -29.39 12.27
N ILE A 40 36.85 -30.68 12.22
CA ILE A 40 35.88 -31.76 12.51
C ILE A 40 36.39 -32.47 13.77
N LYS A 41 36.10 -31.90 14.94
CA LYS A 41 36.19 -32.63 16.21
C LYS A 41 35.51 -31.98 17.42
N ILE A 42 34.47 -31.15 17.26
CA ILE A 42 33.56 -30.78 18.38
C ILE A 42 32.14 -30.55 17.83
N ALA A 43 31.47 -31.61 17.39
CA ALA A 43 30.01 -31.61 17.13
C ALA A 43 29.47 -33.05 17.04
N ARG A 44 29.93 -33.92 17.96
CA ARG A 44 29.37 -35.26 18.19
C ARG A 44 29.12 -35.44 19.67
N SER A 45 28.16 -34.68 20.17
CA SER A 45 27.39 -35.00 21.38
C SER A 45 26.17 -34.10 21.36
N LEU A 46 25.00 -34.68 21.56
CA LEU A 46 23.64 -34.11 21.50
C LEU A 46 22.98 -34.16 20.11
N ILE A 47 21.86 -34.88 20.10
CA ILE A 47 20.85 -35.09 19.05
C ILE A 47 21.08 -36.35 18.21
N GLY A 48 20.44 -37.43 18.68
CA GLY A 48 20.28 -38.68 17.95
C GLY A 48 19.23 -38.60 16.84
N THR A 49 19.56 -39.30 15.75
CA THR A 49 18.65 -40.01 14.83
C THR A 49 17.38 -39.30 14.35
N VAL A 50 17.46 -38.59 13.22
CA VAL A 50 16.53 -38.77 12.09
C VAL A 50 17.33 -38.56 10.80
N SER A 51 17.25 -39.52 9.89
CA SER A 51 17.84 -39.51 8.55
C SER A 51 16.98 -38.68 7.59
N LEU A 52 17.56 -37.69 6.92
CA LEU A 52 16.97 -37.06 5.73
C LEU A 52 18.08 -36.75 4.72
N SER A 53 18.17 -37.60 3.72
CA SER A 53 18.98 -37.41 2.52
C SER A 53 18.24 -36.48 1.54
N ALA A 54 18.78 -35.29 1.31
CA ALA A 54 18.52 -34.51 0.09
C ALA A 54 19.73 -33.58 -0.18
N LEU A 55 20.45 -33.89 -1.26
CA LEU A 55 21.49 -33.05 -1.84
C LEU A 55 20.89 -31.75 -2.38
N PHE A 56 21.54 -30.59 -2.18
CA PHE A 56 21.55 -29.49 -3.16
C PHE A 56 22.80 -28.60 -3.00
N LEU A 57 23.44 -28.29 -4.15
CA LEU A 57 24.47 -27.26 -4.31
C LEU A 57 23.89 -25.85 -4.09
N PRO A 58 24.66 -24.87 -3.56
CA PRO A 58 24.22 -23.49 -3.54
C PRO A 58 24.64 -22.76 -4.83
N VAL A 59 23.64 -22.22 -5.54
CA VAL A 59 23.81 -21.07 -6.44
C VAL A 59 23.70 -19.81 -5.58
N ILE A 60 24.75 -19.00 -5.57
CA ILE A 60 24.78 -17.71 -4.90
C ILE A 60 23.96 -16.72 -5.73
N SER A 61 22.83 -16.25 -5.19
CA SER A 61 22.09 -15.10 -5.68
C SER A 61 21.53 -14.34 -4.48
N THR A 62 21.82 -13.04 -4.41
CA THR A 62 21.25 -12.08 -3.48
C THR A 62 19.75 -11.93 -3.77
N ALA A 63 18.92 -12.69 -3.09
CA ALA A 63 17.47 -12.53 -3.07
C ALA A 63 16.93 -12.94 -1.70
N ASN A 64 15.96 -12.17 -1.18
CA ASN A 64 15.05 -12.64 -0.13
C ASN A 64 14.41 -13.95 -0.64
N SER A 65 14.93 -15.09 -0.18
CA SER A 65 14.47 -16.41 -0.62
C SER A 65 13.49 -16.94 0.42
N CYS A 66 12.22 -17.05 0.03
CA CYS A 66 11.26 -17.91 0.71
C CYS A 66 11.48 -19.34 0.20
N SER A 67 11.82 -20.26 1.10
CA SER A 67 11.88 -21.69 0.77
C SER A 67 10.66 -22.39 1.36
N PHE A 68 9.98 -23.18 0.53
CA PHE A 68 8.85 -24.03 0.93
C PHE A 68 9.36 -25.45 1.16
N PHE A 69 9.03 -26.02 2.31
CA PHE A 69 9.29 -27.43 2.60
C PHE A 69 7.98 -28.17 2.74
N VAL A 70 7.82 -29.27 1.99
CA VAL A 70 6.70 -30.20 2.13
C VAL A 70 7.24 -31.46 2.78
N GLY A 71 6.67 -31.86 3.91
CA GLY A 71 7.05 -33.07 4.64
C GLY A 71 5.83 -33.83 5.14
N GLU A 72 6.00 -35.12 5.44
CA GLU A 72 4.93 -35.98 5.95
C GLU A 72 5.37 -36.58 7.30
N VAL A 73 4.54 -36.39 8.32
CA VAL A 73 4.72 -36.97 9.67
C VAL A 73 3.36 -37.48 10.11
N ASP A 74 3.31 -38.74 10.55
CA ASP A 74 2.09 -39.47 10.97
C ASP A 74 0.93 -39.42 9.96
N GLY A 75 1.25 -39.61 8.66
CA GLY A 75 0.25 -39.68 7.58
C GLY A 75 -0.44 -38.35 7.25
N ARG A 76 0.07 -37.23 7.78
CA ARG A 76 -0.41 -35.89 7.47
C ARG A 76 0.66 -35.14 6.69
N LYS A 77 0.25 -34.47 5.59
CA LYS A 77 1.13 -33.60 4.80
C LYS A 77 1.22 -32.22 5.45
N TRP A 78 2.43 -31.70 5.58
CA TRP A 78 2.74 -30.43 6.22
C TRP A 78 3.48 -29.51 5.25
N VAL A 79 3.26 -28.20 5.38
CA VAL A 79 4.00 -27.16 4.65
C VAL A 79 4.65 -26.23 5.67
N ALA A 80 5.98 -26.11 5.63
CA ALA A 80 6.73 -25.16 6.44
C ALA A 80 7.29 -24.05 5.55
N ILE A 81 7.07 -22.79 5.95
CA ILE A 81 7.61 -21.61 5.29
C ILE A 81 8.76 -21.07 6.14
N LYS A 82 9.98 -21.09 5.59
CA LYS A 82 11.13 -20.43 6.21
C LYS A 82 11.24 -19.01 5.66
N ILE A 83 11.07 -18.01 6.51
CA ILE A 83 11.35 -16.60 6.20
C ILE A 83 12.67 -16.25 6.89
N LEU A 84 13.72 -16.03 6.09
CA LEU A 84 14.99 -15.48 6.55
C LEU A 84 14.96 -13.96 6.33
N LEU A 85 15.01 -13.19 7.41
CA LEU A 85 15.22 -11.75 7.35
C LEU A 85 16.51 -11.40 8.09
N VAL A 86 17.41 -10.69 7.42
CA VAL A 86 18.68 -10.21 7.97
C VAL A 86 18.42 -8.89 8.70
N GLU A 87 18.67 -8.85 10.02
CA GLU A 87 18.55 -7.64 10.82
C GLU A 87 19.59 -6.57 10.42
N ARG A 88 19.16 -5.33 10.16
CA ARG A 88 19.96 -4.11 10.36
C ARG A 88 19.24 -3.23 11.38
N PHE A 89 19.89 -2.98 12.51
CA PHE A 89 19.36 -2.19 13.62
C PHE A 89 19.47 -0.68 13.35
N PHE A 90 18.44 0.08 13.78
CA PHE A 90 18.46 1.53 13.90
C PHE A 90 18.85 1.93 15.34
N LEU A 91 19.73 2.92 15.45
CA LEU A 91 20.09 3.59 16.71
C LEU A 91 19.09 4.71 17.01
N ASP A 92 18.77 4.85 18.29
CA ASP A 92 17.84 5.81 18.87
C ASP A 92 18.32 7.26 18.71
N TYR A 93 17.38 8.16 18.44
CA TYR A 93 17.62 9.61 18.32
C TYR A 93 17.74 10.22 19.73
N ARG A 94 18.99 10.37 20.21
CA ARG A 94 19.51 11.38 21.16
C ARG A 94 20.60 10.76 22.06
N CYS A 95 21.85 10.80 21.61
CA CYS A 95 23.06 11.15 22.40
C CYS A 95 24.32 10.76 21.62
N ASN A 96 25.28 11.69 21.58
CA ASN A 96 26.61 11.46 21.03
C ASN A 96 27.43 10.49 21.90
N GLN A 97 28.24 9.67 21.22
CA GLN A 97 29.49 9.01 21.67
C GLN A 97 29.44 7.79 22.63
N ILE A 98 29.83 6.62 22.07
CA ILE A 98 30.83 5.61 22.55
C ILE A 98 30.37 4.13 22.56
N ALA A 99 31.19 3.34 21.86
CA ALA A 99 31.49 1.90 21.92
C ALA A 99 30.44 0.83 21.54
N LEU A 100 30.72 0.19 20.40
CA LEU A 100 30.13 -1.06 19.92
C LEU A 100 30.39 -2.25 20.87
N GLN A 101 29.36 -3.08 21.09
CA GLN A 101 29.54 -4.52 21.27
C GLN A 101 28.47 -5.29 20.46
N ARG A 102 28.95 -6.24 19.64
CA ARG A 102 28.18 -7.04 18.68
C ARG A 102 27.56 -8.26 19.37
N SER A 103 26.25 -8.45 19.22
CA SER A 103 25.62 -9.78 19.33
C SER A 103 24.51 -9.92 18.28
N SER A 104 24.84 -10.59 17.17
CA SER A 104 23.89 -10.98 16.12
C SER A 104 23.17 -12.27 16.54
N GLY A 105 21.86 -12.21 16.81
CA GLY A 105 21.03 -13.38 17.02
C GLY A 105 20.12 -13.62 15.81
N LEU A 106 20.29 -14.74 15.10
CA LEU A 106 19.30 -15.13 14.09
C LEU A 106 17.97 -15.49 14.79
N ARG A 107 16.88 -14.85 14.37
CA ARG A 107 15.51 -15.20 14.80
C ARG A 107 14.75 -15.81 13.64
N ALA A 108 14.20 -17.00 13.82
CA ALA A 108 13.33 -17.67 12.87
C ALA A 108 11.96 -17.91 13.50
N MET A 109 10.89 -17.65 12.74
CA MET A 109 9.52 -17.91 13.15
C MET A 109 8.95 -19.02 12.26
N LEU A 110 8.37 -20.06 12.85
CA LEU A 110 7.78 -21.17 12.13
C LEU A 110 6.25 -21.04 12.20
N PHE A 111 5.60 -20.94 11.04
CA PHE A 111 4.14 -20.99 10.95
C PHE A 111 3.71 -22.44 10.70
N LEU A 112 2.98 -23.03 11.65
CA LEU A 112 2.35 -24.33 11.48
C LEU A 112 0.85 -24.13 11.23
N SER A 113 0.38 -24.54 10.04
CA SER A 113 -1.02 -24.46 9.66
C SER A 113 -1.58 -25.87 9.50
N THR A 114 -2.61 -26.21 10.27
CA THR A 114 -3.51 -27.34 10.00
C THR A 114 -4.90 -26.80 9.62
N LYS A 115 -5.75 -27.64 9.01
CA LYS A 115 -7.10 -27.24 8.55
C LYS A 115 -7.92 -26.49 9.61
N ASP A 116 -7.68 -26.72 10.90
CA ASP A 116 -8.48 -26.16 11.98
C ASP A 116 -7.70 -25.36 13.04
N LYS A 117 -6.36 -25.26 12.96
CA LYS A 117 -5.55 -24.49 13.93
C LYS A 117 -4.25 -23.96 13.31
N ILE A 118 -3.90 -22.73 13.67
CA ILE A 118 -2.56 -22.16 13.48
C ILE A 118 -1.87 -22.15 14.84
N ILE A 119 -0.73 -22.82 14.95
CA ILE A 119 0.11 -22.78 16.14
C ILE A 119 1.35 -21.98 15.76
N ILE A 120 1.58 -20.86 16.45
CA ILE A 120 2.81 -20.07 16.33
C ILE A 120 3.70 -20.49 17.51
N LEU A 121 4.74 -21.27 17.23
CA LEU A 121 5.74 -21.66 18.23
C LEU A 121 6.89 -20.66 18.20
N TRP A 122 7.16 -20.04 19.36
CA TRP A 122 8.36 -19.24 19.57
C TRP A 122 9.36 -20.07 20.39
N SER A 123 10.53 -20.36 19.83
CA SER A 123 11.65 -20.94 20.58
C SER A 123 12.59 -19.80 20.96
N ALA A 124 12.64 -19.48 22.26
CA ALA A 124 13.74 -18.71 22.82
C ALA A 124 14.90 -19.68 23.08
N MET A 125 15.97 -19.61 22.29
CA MET A 125 17.25 -20.18 22.73
C MET A 125 17.82 -19.25 23.81
N SER A 126 17.81 -19.71 25.05
CA SER A 126 18.43 -19.04 26.19
C SER A 126 19.95 -19.03 26.04
N THR A 127 20.58 -17.87 25.99
CA THR A 127 22.01 -17.70 26.29
C THR A 127 22.21 -17.59 27.80
N VAL A 128 23.17 -18.36 28.30
CA VAL A 128 23.52 -18.51 29.72
C VAL A 128 24.56 -17.45 30.12
N SER A 129 24.38 -16.93 31.35
CA SER A 129 25.35 -16.29 32.27
C SER A 129 25.69 -14.80 32.11
N ASP A 130 25.13 -14.00 33.03
CA ASP A 130 25.71 -12.76 33.56
C ASP A 130 26.24 -13.03 34.97
N ALA A 131 27.56 -12.99 35.13
CA ALA A 131 28.25 -12.79 36.40
C ALA A 131 29.71 -12.51 36.07
N PHE A 132 30.13 -11.24 36.05
CA PHE A 132 31.45 -10.78 36.51
C PHE A 132 31.61 -9.27 36.26
N LEU A 133 32.20 -8.59 37.24
CA LEU A 133 32.77 -7.22 37.24
C LEU A 133 31.94 -6.14 37.97
N ARG A 134 32.11 -6.18 39.31
CA ARG A 134 32.23 -5.00 40.17
C ARG A 134 33.53 -4.25 39.86
N ASN A 135 33.50 -2.95 40.17
CA ASN A 135 34.60 -1.98 40.27
C ASN A 135 35.25 -1.55 38.94
N ASP A 136 35.07 -0.29 38.56
CA ASP A 136 36.11 0.71 38.90
C ASP A 136 35.62 2.15 38.70
N SER A 137 36.06 2.98 39.64
CA SER A 137 35.92 4.43 39.69
C SER A 137 36.87 5.12 38.71
N PHE A 138 36.40 6.12 37.94
CA PHE A 138 37.28 7.19 37.46
C PHE A 138 36.54 8.52 37.27
N ARG A 139 37.06 9.55 37.97
CA ARG A 139 36.75 10.98 37.80
C ARG A 139 37.34 11.50 36.50
N SER A 140 36.68 12.47 35.86
CA SER A 140 37.36 13.67 35.33
C SER A 140 36.38 14.80 35.06
N ASN A 141 36.92 16.02 35.08
CA ASN A 141 36.29 17.30 35.34
C ASN A 141 35.73 18.01 34.09
N SER A 142 34.71 18.82 34.35
CA SER A 142 34.39 20.16 33.82
C SER A 142 34.94 20.60 32.47
N LEU A 143 34.04 21.14 31.63
CA LEU A 143 34.17 22.47 31.04
C LEU A 143 32.76 23.02 30.75
N ARG A 144 32.51 24.24 31.25
CA ARG A 144 31.29 25.04 31.07
C ARG A 144 31.39 25.89 29.80
N SER A 145 30.26 26.06 29.12
CA SER A 145 29.81 27.29 28.44
C SER A 145 28.29 27.15 28.21
N GLU A 146 27.44 27.75 29.05
CA GLU A 146 26.70 29.01 28.78
C GLU A 146 26.10 29.10 27.36
N SER A 147 24.84 29.44 27.11
CA SER A 147 23.59 29.62 27.87
C SER A 147 22.55 29.99 26.80
N PHE A 148 21.39 29.33 26.68
CA PHE A 148 20.21 29.91 26.00
C PHE A 148 18.91 29.19 26.40
N SER A 149 18.05 29.96 27.07
CA SER A 149 16.59 29.83 27.31
C SER A 149 16.02 28.49 27.78
N GLU A 150 15.58 28.50 29.05
CA GLU A 150 14.69 27.54 29.69
C GLU A 150 13.39 27.35 28.87
N GLU A 151 13.28 26.21 28.18
CA GLU A 151 11.97 25.66 27.82
C GLU A 151 11.42 24.89 29.03
N LYS A 152 10.20 25.27 29.40
CA LYS A 152 9.40 24.63 30.45
C LYS A 152 9.42 23.12 30.27
N ASP A 153 9.93 22.45 31.30
CA ASP A 153 9.80 21.03 31.57
C ASP A 153 8.31 20.64 31.53
N THR A 154 7.81 20.25 30.36
CA THR A 154 6.51 19.60 30.25
C THR A 154 6.69 18.23 30.88
N GLY A 155 6.31 18.14 32.16
CA GLY A 155 6.39 16.93 32.95
C GLY A 155 5.99 15.70 32.15
N THR A 156 6.81 14.67 32.24
CA THR A 156 6.54 13.32 31.77
C THR A 156 5.15 12.90 32.26
N VAL A 157 4.14 13.00 31.39
CA VAL A 157 2.83 12.39 31.64
C VAL A 157 3.10 10.89 31.68
N GLN A 158 3.07 10.33 32.88
CA GLN A 158 3.14 8.90 33.10
C GLN A 158 1.99 8.29 32.27
N GLU A 159 2.28 7.46 31.26
CA GLU A 159 1.20 6.80 30.50
C GLU A 159 0.49 5.81 31.42
N VAL A 160 -0.63 6.23 32.03
CA VAL A 160 -1.31 5.50 33.11
C VAL A 160 -2.14 4.29 32.61
N GLY A 161 -2.09 3.94 31.31
CA GLY A 161 -2.98 2.94 30.70
C GLY A 161 -2.33 1.98 29.71
N CYS A 162 -2.77 0.72 29.73
CA CYS A 162 -2.37 -0.34 28.80
C CYS A 162 -3.09 -0.19 27.44
N LEU A 163 -2.38 -0.46 26.34
CA LEU A 163 -2.98 -0.60 25.00
C LEU A 163 -3.17 -2.08 24.66
N SER A 164 -4.42 -2.47 24.44
CA SER A 164 -4.80 -3.79 23.92
C SER A 164 -5.27 -3.65 22.48
N ILE A 165 -4.63 -4.37 21.55
CA ILE A 165 -5.01 -4.46 20.15
C ILE A 165 -5.60 -5.85 19.89
N ILE A 166 -6.88 -5.89 19.54
CA ILE A 166 -7.65 -7.11 19.32
C ILE A 166 -7.90 -7.25 17.82
N VAL A 167 -7.29 -8.26 17.19
CA VAL A 167 -7.51 -8.56 15.77
C VAL A 167 -8.55 -9.67 15.65
N LEU A 168 -9.78 -9.31 15.28
CA LEU A 168 -10.82 -10.29 14.95
C LEU A 168 -10.62 -10.78 13.51
N GLY A 169 -10.79 -12.08 13.28
CA GLY A 169 -10.43 -12.69 12.00
C GLY A 169 -8.94 -12.94 11.85
N ALA A 170 -8.21 -13.11 12.96
CA ALA A 170 -6.76 -13.35 13.00
C ALA A 170 -6.27 -14.52 12.12
N SER A 171 -7.11 -15.49 11.81
CA SER A 171 -6.75 -16.62 10.92
C SER A 171 -6.84 -16.27 9.42
N GLY A 172 -7.42 -15.12 9.07
CA GLY A 172 -7.68 -14.68 7.70
C GLY A 172 -6.45 -14.16 6.95
N ASP A 173 -6.63 -14.03 5.63
CA ASP A 173 -5.58 -13.60 4.70
C ASP A 173 -5.09 -12.16 4.97
N LEU A 174 -6.01 -11.24 5.23
CA LEU A 174 -5.70 -9.84 5.54
C LEU A 174 -4.84 -9.73 6.80
N ALA A 175 -5.24 -10.43 7.86
CA ALA A 175 -4.52 -10.44 9.12
C ALA A 175 -3.07 -10.91 8.93
N LYS A 176 -2.88 -12.04 8.24
CA LYS A 176 -1.55 -12.63 7.98
C LYS A 176 -0.66 -11.78 7.09
N LYS A 177 -1.21 -11.23 6.01
CA LYS A 177 -0.43 -10.55 4.96
C LYS A 177 -0.22 -9.06 5.22
N LYS A 178 -1.07 -8.43 6.02
CA LYS A 178 -1.07 -6.97 6.22
C LYS A 178 -1.11 -6.57 7.70
N THR A 179 -2.09 -7.02 8.47
CA THR A 179 -2.28 -6.54 9.85
C THR A 179 -1.15 -6.94 10.80
N PHE A 180 -0.76 -8.22 10.86
CA PHE A 180 0.35 -8.66 11.71
C PHE A 180 1.70 -8.11 11.26
N PRO A 181 2.06 -8.12 9.96
CA PRO A 181 3.28 -7.45 9.51
C PRO A 181 3.32 -5.97 9.91
N ALA A 182 2.21 -5.23 9.77
CA ALA A 182 2.14 -3.82 10.13
C ALA A 182 2.32 -3.57 11.64
N LEU A 183 1.88 -4.52 12.47
CA LEU A 183 2.05 -4.46 13.90
C LEU A 183 3.39 -5.06 14.37
N PHE A 184 4.20 -5.64 13.47
CA PHE A 184 5.41 -6.40 13.83
C PHE A 184 6.37 -5.60 14.71
N HIS A 185 6.60 -4.34 14.35
CA HIS A 185 7.47 -3.43 15.08
C HIS A 185 6.87 -2.95 16.42
N LEU A 186 5.57 -3.15 16.63
CA LEU A 186 4.83 -2.78 17.85
C LEU A 186 4.65 -3.96 18.82
N PHE A 187 5.00 -5.20 18.43
CA PHE A 187 4.67 -6.39 19.21
C PHE A 187 5.69 -6.76 20.30
N LYS A 188 5.17 -7.14 21.48
CA LYS A 188 5.91 -7.85 22.54
C LYS A 188 5.27 -9.16 23.00
N GLN A 189 3.93 -9.29 22.95
CA GLN A 189 3.18 -10.46 23.44
C GLN A 189 1.94 -10.69 22.57
N ILE A 190 1.66 -11.95 22.19
CA ILE A 190 0.49 -12.33 21.38
C ILE A 190 -0.27 -13.44 22.13
N GLN A 191 -1.59 -13.26 22.26
CA GLN A 191 -2.52 -14.26 22.79
C GLN A 191 -3.60 -14.53 21.74
N TYR A 192 -4.14 -15.75 21.74
CA TYR A 192 -5.20 -16.17 20.83
C TYR A 192 -6.40 -16.68 21.62
N VAL A 193 -7.58 -16.15 21.31
CA VAL A 193 -8.86 -16.58 21.88
C VAL A 193 -9.73 -17.12 20.76
N SER A 194 -10.24 -18.34 20.93
CA SER A 194 -11.18 -18.96 19.99
C SER A 194 -12.61 -18.72 20.44
N GLY A 195 -13.47 -18.27 19.53
CA GLY A 195 -14.89 -18.02 19.80
C GLY A 195 -15.66 -17.74 18.51
N SER A 196 -16.98 -17.90 18.55
CA SER A 196 -17.86 -17.50 17.44
C SER A 196 -18.07 -15.99 17.44
N TYR A 197 -18.37 -15.42 16.27
CA TYR A 197 -18.61 -13.98 16.09
C TYR A 197 -19.97 -13.50 16.62
N ASP A 198 -20.86 -14.43 16.94
CA ASP A 198 -22.23 -14.19 17.39
C ASP A 198 -22.54 -14.79 18.78
N SER A 199 -21.55 -15.38 19.47
CA SER A 199 -21.78 -16.03 20.76
C SER A 199 -21.39 -15.15 21.94
N GLU A 200 -22.33 -14.96 22.87
CA GLU A 200 -22.10 -14.20 24.10
C GLU A 200 -20.91 -14.75 24.91
N GLY A 201 -20.86 -16.08 25.06
CA GLY A 201 -19.78 -16.75 25.81
C GLY A 201 -18.38 -16.50 25.22
N GLY A 202 -18.28 -16.37 23.89
CA GLY A 202 -17.03 -16.04 23.21
C GLY A 202 -16.52 -14.65 23.56
N PHE A 203 -17.40 -13.65 23.55
CA PHE A 203 -17.05 -12.26 23.88
C PHE A 203 -16.85 -12.03 25.38
N GLN A 204 -17.55 -12.77 26.25
CA GLN A 204 -17.27 -12.78 27.68
C GLN A 204 -15.87 -13.34 27.98
N LEU A 205 -15.48 -14.44 27.32
CA LEU A 205 -14.13 -14.99 27.43
C LEU A 205 -13.08 -14.01 26.90
N LEU A 206 -13.35 -13.38 25.75
CA LEU A 206 -12.47 -12.35 25.19
C LEU A 206 -12.28 -11.18 26.16
N ASN A 207 -13.37 -10.63 26.72
CA ASN A 207 -13.28 -9.54 27.69
C ASN A 207 -12.51 -9.95 28.95
N LYS A 208 -12.70 -11.19 29.42
CA LYS A 208 -11.94 -11.74 30.55
C LYS A 208 -10.44 -11.73 30.25
N GLN A 209 -10.02 -12.21 29.09
CA GLN A 209 -8.60 -12.23 28.69
C GLN A 209 -8.02 -10.82 28.55
N ILE A 210 -8.77 -9.88 27.96
CA ILE A 210 -8.36 -8.47 27.85
C ILE A 210 -8.18 -7.87 29.25
N SER A 211 -9.15 -8.06 30.13
CA SER A 211 -9.14 -7.49 31.48
C SER A 211 -8.02 -8.08 32.34
N GLU A 212 -7.76 -9.39 32.23
CA GLU A 212 -6.61 -10.05 32.88
C GLU A 212 -5.27 -9.47 32.39
N HIS A 213 -5.15 -9.18 31.09
CA HIS A 213 -3.97 -8.52 30.54
C HIS A 213 -3.80 -7.10 31.08
N GLU A 214 -4.85 -6.28 31.08
CA GLU A 214 -4.83 -4.90 31.56
C GLU A 214 -4.43 -4.83 33.05
N LEU A 215 -4.99 -5.72 33.88
CA LEU A 215 -4.62 -5.86 35.30
C LEU A 215 -3.14 -6.25 35.47
N SER A 216 -2.63 -7.15 34.62
CA SER A 216 -1.21 -7.57 34.68
C SER A 216 -0.22 -6.43 34.42
N LYS A 217 -0.67 -5.37 33.72
CA LYS A 217 0.13 -4.16 33.43
C LYS A 217 -0.03 -3.06 34.48
N ARG A 218 -0.72 -3.33 35.59
CA ARG A 218 -1.03 -2.37 36.66
C ARG A 218 -1.77 -1.12 36.15
N SER A 219 -2.58 -1.28 35.11
CA SER A 219 -3.45 -0.19 34.64
C SER A 219 -4.62 -0.03 35.61
N GLU A 220 -4.91 1.22 35.98
CA GLU A 220 -6.12 1.54 36.73
C GLU A 220 -7.35 1.24 35.87
N PRO A 221 -8.45 0.74 36.45
CA PRO A 221 -9.71 0.61 35.73
C PRO A 221 -10.06 1.92 35.03
N GLY A 222 -10.33 1.83 33.72
CA GLY A 222 -10.73 2.96 32.90
C GLY A 222 -9.61 3.83 32.31
N THR A 223 -8.33 3.50 32.55
CA THR A 223 -7.21 4.12 31.80
C THR A 223 -6.81 3.34 30.54
N SER A 224 -7.25 2.08 30.42
CA SER A 224 -6.90 1.19 29.32
C SER A 224 -7.46 1.63 27.97
N ARG A 225 -6.75 1.27 26.90
CA ARG A 225 -7.07 1.63 25.52
C ARG A 225 -7.29 0.35 24.73
N ARG A 226 -8.48 0.18 24.15
CA ARG A 226 -8.88 -1.03 23.41
C ARG A 226 -9.11 -0.70 21.94
N LEU A 227 -8.29 -1.28 21.06
CA LEU A 227 -8.45 -1.16 19.60
C LEU A 227 -8.94 -2.50 19.06
N PHE A 228 -10.14 -2.54 18.49
CA PHE A 228 -10.68 -3.72 17.82
C PHE A 228 -10.50 -3.56 16.30
N TYR A 229 -9.67 -4.41 15.70
CA TYR A 229 -9.47 -4.47 14.25
C TYR A 229 -10.33 -5.60 13.65
N LEU A 230 -11.32 -5.25 12.86
CA LEU A 230 -12.23 -6.20 12.22
C LEU A 230 -11.68 -6.66 10.86
N ALA A 231 -10.75 -7.61 10.87
CA ALA A 231 -10.28 -8.30 9.66
C ALA A 231 -11.28 -9.39 9.24
N LEU A 232 -12.55 -9.00 9.09
CA LEU A 232 -13.71 -9.86 8.87
C LEU A 232 -14.49 -9.44 7.61
N PRO A 233 -15.30 -10.33 7.03
CA PRO A 233 -16.28 -9.95 6.01
C PRO A 233 -17.30 -8.92 6.56
N PRO A 234 -17.82 -7.98 5.74
CA PRO A 234 -18.74 -6.96 6.21
C PRO A 234 -20.06 -7.49 6.78
N SER A 235 -20.53 -8.65 6.30
CA SER A 235 -21.77 -9.29 6.76
C SER A 235 -21.77 -9.60 8.26
N VAL A 236 -20.59 -9.76 8.87
CA VAL A 236 -20.46 -10.03 10.29
C VAL A 236 -20.10 -8.79 11.13
N TYR A 237 -19.93 -7.61 10.53
CA TYR A 237 -19.65 -6.39 11.30
C TYR A 237 -20.76 -6.06 12.29
N PRO A 238 -22.05 -5.97 11.91
CA PRO A 238 -23.11 -5.63 12.86
C PRO A 238 -23.21 -6.57 14.08
N PRO A 239 -23.26 -7.92 13.94
CA PRO A 239 -23.34 -8.80 15.11
C PRO A 239 -22.08 -8.72 15.98
N VAL A 240 -20.89 -8.64 15.40
CA VAL A 240 -19.63 -8.49 16.17
C VAL A 240 -19.60 -7.17 16.93
N CYS A 241 -19.97 -6.07 16.29
CA CYS A 241 -20.05 -4.76 16.90
C CYS A 241 -21.03 -4.73 18.08
N LYS A 242 -22.19 -5.40 17.95
CA LYS A 242 -23.14 -5.56 19.07
C LYS A 242 -22.52 -6.30 20.25
N MET A 243 -21.77 -7.37 19.99
CA MET A 243 -21.10 -8.13 21.05
C MET A 243 -19.97 -7.33 21.71
N ILE A 244 -19.16 -6.60 20.94
CA ILE A 244 -18.13 -5.71 21.48
C ILE A 244 -18.76 -4.65 22.38
N ARG A 245 -19.82 -3.99 21.90
CA ARG A 245 -20.52 -2.93 22.66
C ARG A 245 -21.09 -3.45 23.98
N ARG A 246 -21.59 -4.69 24.00
CA ARG A 246 -22.22 -5.29 25.20
C ARG A 246 -21.21 -5.83 26.21
N TYR A 247 -20.10 -6.43 25.76
CA TYR A 247 -19.23 -7.21 26.65
C TYR A 247 -17.79 -6.71 26.75
N CYS A 248 -17.28 -5.99 25.76
CA CYS A 248 -15.84 -5.72 25.63
C CYS A 248 -15.48 -4.23 25.66
N MET A 249 -16.45 -3.33 25.87
CA MET A 249 -16.19 -1.91 26.04
C MET A 249 -15.32 -1.66 27.27
N ASN A 250 -14.38 -0.72 27.15
CA ASN A 250 -13.73 -0.20 28.34
C ASN A 250 -14.68 0.75 29.08
N GLN A 251 -14.61 0.76 30.42
CA GLN A 251 -15.27 1.79 31.23
C GLN A 251 -14.43 3.06 31.10
N SER A 252 -14.97 4.15 30.53
CA SER A 252 -14.16 5.31 30.14
C SER A 252 -14.49 6.54 30.99
N ASP A 253 -13.77 6.71 32.10
CA ASP A 253 -13.81 7.89 32.97
C ASP A 253 -12.42 8.50 33.24
N LEU A 254 -11.34 7.72 33.06
CA LEU A 254 -9.96 8.13 33.35
C LEU A 254 -9.04 8.14 32.10
N GLY A 255 -9.59 8.51 30.94
CA GLY A 255 -8.81 8.71 29.70
C GLY A 255 -8.59 7.46 28.84
N GLY A 256 -9.15 6.31 29.23
CA GLY A 256 -9.27 5.13 28.38
C GLY A 256 -10.26 5.32 27.23
N TRP A 257 -10.10 4.50 26.18
CA TRP A 257 -10.96 4.57 25.00
C TRP A 257 -11.18 3.19 24.36
N THR A 258 -12.27 3.06 23.60
CA THR A 258 -12.50 1.92 22.71
C THR A 258 -12.64 2.44 21.28
N ARG A 259 -11.89 1.86 20.33
CA ARG A 259 -11.94 2.23 18.91
C ARG A 259 -12.08 1.00 18.05
N ILE A 260 -12.90 1.09 17.00
CA ILE A 260 -13.21 0.01 16.08
C ILE A 260 -12.70 0.36 14.69
N VAL A 261 -11.82 -0.46 14.15
CA VAL A 261 -11.33 -0.37 12.78
C VAL A 261 -12.10 -1.34 11.91
N VAL A 262 -12.69 -0.84 10.83
CA VAL A 262 -13.45 -1.62 9.85
C VAL A 262 -12.88 -1.46 8.45
N GLU A 263 -12.98 -2.51 7.65
CA GLU A 263 -12.43 -2.59 6.29
C GLU A 263 -13.52 -2.48 5.23
N LYS A 264 -13.11 -2.11 4.02
CA LYS A 264 -13.98 -2.18 2.85
C LYS A 264 -14.35 -3.65 2.54
N PRO A 265 -15.51 -3.93 1.92
CA PRO A 265 -16.47 -2.97 1.37
C PRO A 265 -17.49 -2.42 2.39
N PHE A 266 -17.79 -1.13 2.27
CA PHE A 266 -18.79 -0.43 3.09
C PHE A 266 -20.12 -0.30 2.32
N GLY A 267 -20.80 -1.44 2.14
CA GLY A 267 -21.96 -1.55 1.26
C GLY A 267 -21.59 -1.80 -0.20
N LYS A 268 -22.62 -1.96 -1.05
CA LYS A 268 -22.52 -2.12 -2.51
C LYS A 268 -23.22 -1.00 -3.27
N ASP A 269 -24.02 -0.20 -2.59
CA ASP A 269 -24.77 0.94 -3.11
C ASP A 269 -25.09 1.87 -1.94
N LEU A 270 -25.75 2.99 -2.22
CA LEU A 270 -26.19 3.95 -1.20
C LEU A 270 -26.99 3.29 -0.08
N LYS A 271 -28.00 2.48 -0.43
CA LYS A 271 -28.91 1.89 0.54
C LYS A 271 -28.18 0.95 1.51
N THR A 272 -27.42 0.00 0.97
CA THR A 272 -26.68 -0.98 1.77
C THR A 272 -25.56 -0.33 2.59
N ALA A 273 -24.97 0.76 2.10
CA ALA A 273 -23.99 1.54 2.85
C ALA A 273 -24.62 2.33 4.00
N GLU A 274 -25.80 2.91 3.81
CA GLU A 274 -26.56 3.60 4.85
C GLU A 274 -27.10 2.62 5.90
N ASP A 275 -27.56 1.44 5.49
CA ASP A 275 -28.00 0.37 6.39
C ASP A 275 -26.84 -0.06 7.31
N LEU A 276 -25.66 -0.34 6.73
CA LEU A 276 -24.47 -0.68 7.51
C LEU A 276 -24.05 0.47 8.42
N SER A 277 -24.04 1.71 7.91
CA SER A 277 -23.62 2.88 8.67
C SER A 277 -24.57 3.18 9.83
N SER A 278 -25.87 2.95 9.66
CA SER A 278 -26.88 3.15 10.71
C SER A 278 -26.73 2.10 11.80
N GLN A 279 -26.58 0.82 11.44
CA GLN A 279 -26.37 -0.26 12.41
C GLN A 279 -25.09 -0.08 13.24
N LEU A 280 -24.02 0.46 12.64
CA LEU A 280 -22.79 0.79 13.38
C LEU A 280 -22.94 2.06 14.22
N GLY A 281 -23.62 3.08 13.69
CA GLY A 281 -23.86 4.36 14.38
C GLY A 281 -24.82 4.28 15.56
N GLU A 282 -25.66 3.24 15.63
CA GLU A 282 -26.45 2.90 16.84
C GLU A 282 -25.59 2.39 18.00
N LEU A 283 -24.37 1.92 17.72
CA LEU A 283 -23.51 1.23 18.68
C LEU A 283 -22.28 2.05 19.06
N PHE A 284 -21.76 2.87 18.16
CA PHE A 284 -20.51 3.60 18.34
C PHE A 284 -20.64 5.04 17.83
N ASP A 285 -20.03 5.96 18.57
CA ASP A 285 -19.89 7.33 18.11
C ASP A 285 -18.93 7.40 16.91
N GLU A 286 -19.07 8.42 16.06
CA GLU A 286 -18.21 8.56 14.87
C GLU A 286 -16.71 8.68 15.24
N LYS A 287 -16.37 9.23 16.41
CA LYS A 287 -15.00 9.31 16.93
C LYS A 287 -14.39 7.94 17.31
N GLU A 288 -15.23 6.92 17.48
CA GLU A 288 -14.85 5.55 17.83
C GLU A 288 -14.70 4.67 16.59
N LEU A 289 -15.22 5.08 15.43
CA LEU A 289 -15.22 4.31 14.18
C LEU A 289 -14.12 4.77 13.21
N TYR A 290 -13.32 3.82 12.74
CA TYR A 290 -12.19 4.04 11.85
C TYR A 290 -12.37 3.19 10.58
N ARG A 291 -12.92 3.80 9.53
CA ARG A 291 -13.17 3.14 8.25
C ARG A 291 -11.94 3.25 7.36
N ILE A 292 -11.28 2.12 7.11
CA ILE A 292 -10.05 2.09 6.32
C ILE A 292 -10.36 2.27 4.84
N ASP A 293 -9.70 3.28 4.27
CA ASP A 293 -9.24 3.26 2.90
C ASP A 293 -7.70 3.31 2.92
N HIS A 294 -7.06 2.19 2.59
CA HIS A 294 -5.60 2.09 2.67
C HIS A 294 -4.85 3.04 1.72
N TYR A 295 -5.50 3.65 0.71
CA TYR A 295 -4.85 4.68 -0.10
C TYR A 295 -4.55 5.94 0.70
N LEU A 296 -5.38 6.27 1.70
CA LEU A 296 -5.14 7.41 2.59
C LEU A 296 -3.91 7.22 3.49
N GLY A 297 -3.45 5.98 3.65
CA GLY A 297 -2.20 5.65 4.35
C GLY A 297 -0.95 5.72 3.49
N LYS A 298 -1.06 5.99 2.17
CA LYS A 298 0.09 6.06 1.27
C LYS A 298 0.82 7.39 1.40
N GLU A 299 2.15 7.33 1.42
CA GLU A 299 3.06 8.47 1.59
C GLU A 299 2.70 9.66 0.69
N LEU A 300 2.64 9.44 -0.63
CA LEU A 300 2.35 10.52 -1.58
C LEU A 300 0.90 10.99 -1.59
N VAL A 301 -0.04 10.19 -1.06
CA VAL A 301 -1.42 10.63 -0.86
C VAL A 301 -1.48 11.62 0.32
N GLN A 302 -0.78 11.34 1.42
CA GLN A 302 -0.67 12.29 2.55
C GLN A 302 0.08 13.57 2.15
N ASN A 303 1.10 13.44 1.30
CA ASN A 303 1.86 14.57 0.82
C ASN A 303 1.04 15.57 -0.01
N LEU A 304 -0.16 15.22 -0.50
CA LEU A 304 -1.03 16.15 -1.25
C LEU A 304 -1.39 17.40 -0.43
N LEU A 305 -1.65 17.27 0.86
CA LEU A 305 -1.97 18.41 1.72
C LEU A 305 -0.78 19.36 1.87
N VAL A 306 0.40 18.80 2.15
CA VAL A 306 1.65 19.56 2.28
C VAL A 306 1.99 20.23 0.95
N LEU A 307 1.93 19.48 -0.15
CA LEU A 307 2.23 19.96 -1.48
C LEU A 307 1.36 21.17 -1.84
N ARG A 308 0.04 21.05 -1.68
CA ARG A 308 -0.90 22.10 -2.09
C ARG A 308 -0.88 23.33 -1.19
N PHE A 309 -0.77 23.13 0.13
CA PHE A 309 -1.05 24.20 1.09
C PHE A 309 0.18 24.77 1.80
N ALA A 310 1.35 24.11 1.72
CA ALA A 310 2.61 24.63 2.25
C ALA A 310 3.49 25.34 1.20
N ASN A 311 3.16 25.20 -0.09
CA ASN A 311 4.00 25.71 -1.18
C ASN A 311 3.32 26.86 -1.92
N ARG A 312 3.92 28.06 -1.83
CA ARG A 312 3.44 29.28 -2.51
C ARG A 312 3.33 29.12 -4.03
N LEU A 313 4.18 28.26 -4.61
CA LEU A 313 4.23 27.95 -6.04
C LEU A 313 2.91 27.36 -6.55
N PHE A 314 2.28 26.45 -5.80
CA PHE A 314 1.08 25.76 -6.25
C PHE A 314 -0.21 26.55 -6.02
N LEU A 315 -0.25 27.44 -5.01
CA LEU A 315 -1.44 28.22 -4.66
C LEU A 315 -2.12 28.95 -5.85
N PRO A 316 -1.40 29.72 -6.71
CA PRO A 316 -2.03 30.40 -7.84
C PRO A 316 -2.31 29.48 -9.02
N LEU A 317 -1.65 28.32 -9.11
CA LEU A 317 -1.74 27.39 -10.23
C LEU A 317 -2.88 26.36 -10.06
N TRP A 318 -3.38 26.17 -8.84
CA TRP A 318 -4.29 25.07 -8.50
C TRP A 318 -5.78 25.42 -8.68
N ASN A 319 -6.16 25.84 -9.89
CA ASN A 319 -7.52 26.25 -10.23
C ASN A 319 -7.79 26.11 -11.73
N ARG A 320 -9.07 26.28 -12.10
CA ARG A 320 -9.57 26.27 -13.48
C ARG A 320 -8.92 27.25 -14.44
N ASP A 321 -8.25 28.31 -13.97
CA ASP A 321 -7.61 29.27 -14.88
C ASP A 321 -6.34 28.68 -15.49
N ASN A 322 -5.65 27.82 -14.73
CA ASN A 322 -4.36 27.26 -15.10
C ASN A 322 -4.42 25.77 -15.44
N ILE A 323 -5.29 25.01 -14.77
CA ILE A 323 -5.47 23.58 -14.98
C ILE A 323 -6.50 23.37 -16.08
N ASP A 324 -6.17 22.52 -17.04
CA ASP A 324 -7.05 22.10 -18.11
C ASP A 324 -7.82 20.84 -17.72
N SER A 325 -7.11 19.81 -17.23
CA SER A 325 -7.70 18.52 -16.86
C SER A 325 -6.90 17.81 -15.77
N ILE A 326 -7.59 16.96 -15.00
CA ILE A 326 -6.99 16.14 -13.96
C ILE A 326 -7.30 14.68 -14.24
N GLN A 327 -6.28 13.83 -14.22
CA GLN A 327 -6.43 12.37 -14.32
C GLN A 327 -5.95 11.70 -13.04
N ILE A 328 -6.73 10.75 -12.56
CA ILE A 328 -6.34 9.85 -11.48
C ILE A 328 -6.47 8.43 -12.02
N VAL A 329 -5.32 7.76 -12.12
CA VAL A 329 -5.19 6.51 -12.87
C VAL A 329 -4.74 5.41 -11.93
N PHE A 330 -5.44 4.27 -11.97
CA PHE A 330 -5.06 3.02 -11.33
C PHE A 330 -5.02 1.89 -12.37
N ARG A 331 -3.93 1.15 -12.41
CA ARG A 331 -3.72 0.02 -13.32
C ARG A 331 -3.10 -1.13 -12.59
N GLU A 332 -3.58 -2.32 -12.88
CA GLU A 332 -2.98 -3.59 -12.50
C GLU A 332 -2.68 -4.39 -13.76
N ASP A 333 -1.51 -5.01 -13.79
CA ASP A 333 -1.03 -5.88 -14.87
C ASP A 333 -1.46 -7.35 -14.72
N PHE A 334 -2.21 -7.67 -13.67
CA PHE A 334 -2.80 -8.97 -13.41
C PHE A 334 -4.34 -8.90 -13.42
N GLY A 335 -4.99 -10.05 -13.63
CA GLY A 335 -6.44 -10.17 -13.68
C GLY A 335 -7.08 -10.34 -12.30
N THR A 336 -8.13 -11.14 -12.21
CA THR A 336 -8.77 -11.50 -10.91
C THR A 336 -8.12 -12.69 -10.20
N GLU A 337 -7.17 -13.39 -10.83
CA GLU A 337 -6.33 -14.44 -10.22
C GLU A 337 -7.12 -15.48 -9.40
N GLY A 338 -8.20 -16.03 -9.97
CA GLY A 338 -9.05 -17.04 -9.33
C GLY A 338 -9.98 -16.49 -8.24
N ARG A 339 -10.09 -15.16 -8.12
CA ARG A 339 -11.09 -14.46 -7.29
C ARG A 339 -12.20 -13.85 -8.15
N GLY A 340 -12.42 -14.38 -9.36
CA GLY A 340 -13.38 -13.87 -10.33
C GLY A 340 -14.78 -13.71 -9.74
N GLY A 341 -15.31 -14.74 -9.07
CA GLY A 341 -16.65 -14.72 -8.49
C GLY A 341 -16.85 -13.68 -7.39
N TYR A 342 -15.85 -13.47 -6.52
CA TYR A 342 -15.91 -12.38 -5.55
C TYR A 342 -15.87 -11.01 -6.25
N PHE A 343 -14.99 -10.83 -7.24
CA PHE A 343 -14.90 -9.58 -7.99
C PHE A 343 -16.17 -9.29 -8.81
N ASP A 344 -16.85 -10.34 -9.31
CA ASP A 344 -18.07 -10.24 -10.13
C ASP A 344 -19.23 -9.56 -9.38
N GLU A 345 -19.26 -9.67 -8.06
CA GLU A 345 -20.27 -8.99 -7.24
C GLU A 345 -20.05 -7.49 -7.06
N TYR A 346 -18.84 -6.98 -7.36
CA TYR A 346 -18.45 -5.60 -7.07
C TYR A 346 -18.05 -4.82 -8.32
N GLY A 347 -17.21 -5.42 -9.17
CA GLY A 347 -16.61 -4.76 -10.32
C GLY A 347 -15.61 -3.65 -9.97
N ILE A 348 -14.96 -3.11 -10.99
CA ILE A 348 -13.84 -2.16 -10.81
C ILE A 348 -14.28 -0.83 -10.19
N ILE A 349 -15.53 -0.41 -10.40
CA ILE A 349 -16.05 0.86 -9.89
C ILE A 349 -16.12 0.80 -8.36
N ARG A 350 -16.70 -0.27 -7.79
CA ARG A 350 -16.79 -0.45 -6.33
C ARG A 350 -15.45 -0.84 -5.72
N ASP A 351 -14.63 -1.63 -6.43
CA ASP A 351 -13.35 -2.08 -5.90
C ASP A 351 -12.34 -0.93 -5.75
N ILE A 352 -12.27 -0.01 -6.73
CA ILE A 352 -11.20 0.99 -6.83
C ILE A 352 -11.70 2.44 -6.99
N ILE A 353 -12.71 2.69 -7.83
CA ILE A 353 -13.04 4.08 -8.21
C ILE A 353 -13.79 4.79 -7.08
N GLN A 354 -14.86 4.17 -6.56
CA GLN A 354 -15.74 4.76 -5.56
C GLN A 354 -15.02 5.06 -4.23
N ASN A 355 -13.98 4.29 -3.92
CA ASN A 355 -13.16 4.47 -2.73
C ASN A 355 -11.84 5.18 -3.07
N HIS A 356 -10.80 4.45 -3.48
CA HIS A 356 -9.42 4.90 -3.58
C HIS A 356 -9.27 6.13 -4.47
N LEU A 357 -9.81 6.08 -5.69
CA LEU A 357 -9.65 7.21 -6.62
C LEU A 357 -10.47 8.42 -6.19
N LEU A 358 -11.66 8.20 -5.64
CA LEU A 358 -12.49 9.28 -5.13
C LEU A 358 -11.88 9.96 -3.89
N GLN A 359 -11.25 9.18 -3.01
CA GLN A 359 -10.49 9.71 -1.86
C GLN A 359 -9.33 10.60 -2.32
N VAL A 360 -8.56 10.15 -3.31
CA VAL A 360 -7.49 10.94 -3.92
C VAL A 360 -8.05 12.19 -4.62
N LEU A 361 -9.18 12.08 -5.32
CA LEU A 361 -9.87 13.22 -5.94
C LEU A 361 -10.19 14.28 -4.90
N CYS A 362 -10.74 13.90 -3.74
CA CYS A 362 -11.07 14.84 -2.67
C CYS A 362 -9.84 15.61 -2.20
N LEU A 363 -8.71 14.93 -1.98
CA LEU A 363 -7.46 15.59 -1.55
C LEU A 363 -6.84 16.49 -2.63
N VAL A 364 -7.03 16.16 -3.91
CA VAL A 364 -6.62 17.00 -5.04
C VAL A 364 -7.52 18.24 -5.17
N ALA A 365 -8.82 18.09 -4.94
CA ALA A 365 -9.82 19.12 -5.26
C ALA A 365 -10.21 20.02 -4.08
N MET A 366 -10.08 19.57 -2.83
CA MET A 366 -10.57 20.28 -1.64
C MET A 366 -10.01 21.69 -1.50
N GLU A 367 -10.78 22.60 -0.89
CA GLU A 367 -10.25 23.91 -0.50
C GLU A 367 -9.21 23.77 0.61
N LYS A 368 -8.50 24.87 0.90
CA LYS A 368 -7.60 24.91 2.04
C LYS A 368 -8.43 24.79 3.32
N PRO A 369 -8.22 23.76 4.16
CA PRO A 369 -8.98 23.61 5.38
C PRO A 369 -8.59 24.70 6.39
N VAL A 370 -9.48 24.97 7.35
CA VAL A 370 -9.27 25.96 8.41
C VAL A 370 -8.03 25.65 9.24
N SER A 371 -7.78 24.37 9.51
CA SER A 371 -6.54 23.88 10.14
C SER A 371 -6.29 22.41 9.78
N LEU A 372 -5.22 21.83 10.31
CA LEU A 372 -4.92 20.39 10.19
C LEU A 372 -5.69 19.52 11.19
N TYR A 373 -6.72 20.08 11.85
CA TYR A 373 -7.61 19.28 12.68
C TYR A 373 -8.41 18.31 11.79
N PRO A 374 -8.54 17.01 12.14
CA PRO A 374 -9.17 16.01 11.28
C PRO A 374 -10.53 16.41 10.72
N GLU A 375 -11.41 17.01 11.53
CA GLU A 375 -12.73 17.44 11.05
C GLU A 375 -12.65 18.52 9.97
N HIS A 376 -11.77 19.51 10.14
CA HIS A 376 -11.64 20.59 9.14
C HIS A 376 -11.18 20.06 7.77
N ILE A 377 -10.35 19.00 7.77
CA ILE A 377 -9.94 18.34 6.52
C ILE A 377 -11.10 17.54 5.94
N ARG A 378 -11.80 16.76 6.76
CA ARG A 378 -12.92 15.93 6.32
C ARG A 378 -14.11 16.75 5.81
N ASP A 379 -14.37 17.91 6.41
CA ASP A 379 -15.41 18.85 5.97
C ASP A 379 -15.15 19.34 4.54
N GLU A 380 -13.90 19.71 4.22
CA GLU A 380 -13.54 20.14 2.87
C GLU A 380 -13.57 19.00 1.85
N LYS A 381 -13.27 17.76 2.26
CA LYS A 381 -13.47 16.57 1.40
C LYS A 381 -14.95 16.37 1.08
N VAL A 382 -15.82 16.42 2.08
CA VAL A 382 -17.27 16.26 1.90
C VAL A 382 -17.85 17.37 1.03
N LYS A 383 -17.42 18.62 1.23
CA LYS A 383 -17.85 19.77 0.42
C LYS A 383 -17.52 19.59 -1.07
N VAL A 384 -16.36 19.01 -1.39
CA VAL A 384 -16.02 18.64 -2.77
C VAL A 384 -16.99 17.60 -3.31
N LEU A 385 -17.22 16.51 -2.58
CA LEU A 385 -18.10 15.44 -3.01
C LEU A 385 -19.52 15.95 -3.27
N GLN A 386 -20.03 16.83 -2.41
CA GLN A 386 -21.35 17.47 -2.57
C GLN A 386 -21.42 18.38 -3.81
N SER A 387 -20.27 18.84 -4.31
CA SER A 387 -20.18 19.65 -5.52
C SER A 387 -20.06 18.79 -6.80
N VAL A 388 -19.94 17.47 -6.70
CA VAL A 388 -19.87 16.58 -7.88
C VAL A 388 -21.25 16.48 -8.51
N ILE A 389 -21.35 16.80 -9.81
CA ILE A 389 -22.60 16.66 -10.54
C ILE A 389 -22.86 15.19 -10.93
N PRO A 390 -24.13 14.79 -11.17
CA PRO A 390 -24.45 13.43 -11.60
C PRO A 390 -23.69 12.99 -12.85
N ILE A 391 -23.21 11.74 -12.85
CA ILE A 391 -22.42 11.16 -13.93
C ILE A 391 -23.29 10.99 -15.18
N LYS A 392 -22.83 11.53 -16.32
CA LYS A 392 -23.47 11.34 -17.63
C LYS A 392 -22.95 10.05 -18.29
N PHE A 393 -23.84 9.30 -18.95
CA PHE A 393 -23.46 8.04 -19.57
C PHE A 393 -22.49 8.22 -20.75
N GLU A 394 -22.57 9.32 -21.50
CA GLU A 394 -21.59 9.63 -22.56
C GLU A 394 -20.18 9.96 -22.04
N GLU A 395 -20.02 10.09 -20.71
CA GLU A 395 -18.76 10.37 -20.01
C GLU A 395 -18.23 9.14 -19.27
N VAL A 396 -18.75 7.96 -19.61
CA VAL A 396 -18.35 6.67 -19.05
C VAL A 396 -17.95 5.70 -20.15
N VAL A 397 -16.75 5.12 -20.03
CA VAL A 397 -16.31 3.98 -20.83
C VAL A 397 -16.06 2.81 -19.90
N LEU A 398 -16.76 1.71 -20.13
CA LEU A 398 -16.60 0.45 -19.39
C LEU A 398 -15.87 -0.56 -20.26
N GLY A 399 -15.06 -1.41 -19.65
CA GLY A 399 -14.38 -2.50 -20.33
C GLY A 399 -14.36 -3.79 -19.54
N GLN A 400 -14.26 -4.91 -20.25
CA GLN A 400 -14.08 -6.25 -19.70
C GLN A 400 -12.94 -6.96 -20.45
N TYR A 401 -11.93 -7.47 -19.75
CA TYR A 401 -10.81 -8.11 -20.44
C TYR A 401 -11.23 -9.47 -21.03
N GLU A 402 -10.66 -9.80 -22.19
CA GLU A 402 -10.85 -11.11 -22.82
C GLU A 402 -10.36 -12.24 -21.90
N GLY A 403 -11.20 -13.24 -21.66
CA GLY A 403 -10.93 -14.35 -20.75
C GLY A 403 -11.37 -14.14 -19.30
N TYR A 404 -12.00 -13.00 -18.95
CA TYR A 404 -12.57 -12.82 -17.61
C TYR A 404 -13.62 -13.89 -17.28
N LYS A 405 -14.46 -14.24 -18.26
CA LYS A 405 -15.52 -15.25 -18.15
C LYS A 405 -15.01 -16.69 -18.21
N ASP A 406 -13.72 -16.89 -18.51
CA ASP A 406 -13.12 -18.24 -18.52
C ASP A 406 -12.85 -18.73 -17.08
N ASP A 407 -12.89 -17.84 -16.08
CA ASP A 407 -12.89 -18.21 -14.67
C ASP A 407 -14.21 -18.90 -14.32
N ALA A 408 -14.16 -20.18 -13.94
CA ALA A 408 -15.34 -20.99 -13.61
C ALA A 408 -16.20 -20.44 -12.45
N THR A 409 -15.69 -19.45 -11.71
CA THR A 409 -16.45 -18.76 -10.66
C THR A 409 -17.22 -17.53 -11.15
N VAL A 410 -17.07 -17.15 -12.42
CA VAL A 410 -17.73 -16.00 -13.06
C VAL A 410 -18.88 -16.50 -13.95
N SER A 411 -19.97 -15.74 -14.00
CA SER A 411 -21.09 -16.08 -14.90
C SER A 411 -20.74 -15.82 -16.37
N ASP A 412 -21.12 -16.74 -17.27
CA ASP A 412 -21.04 -16.54 -18.73
C ASP A 412 -21.79 -15.28 -19.20
N ASN A 413 -22.82 -14.87 -18.47
CA ASN A 413 -23.63 -13.68 -18.74
C ASN A 413 -23.17 -12.44 -17.96
N SER A 414 -22.01 -12.49 -17.30
CA SER A 414 -21.49 -11.37 -16.50
C SER A 414 -21.38 -10.09 -17.34
N ASN A 415 -21.93 -9.00 -16.79
CA ASN A 415 -21.80 -7.63 -17.31
C ASN A 415 -20.76 -6.82 -16.50
N THR A 416 -19.95 -7.48 -15.67
CA THR A 416 -19.08 -6.81 -14.70
C THR A 416 -17.92 -6.10 -15.40
N PRO A 417 -17.75 -4.79 -15.20
CA PRO A 417 -16.60 -4.07 -15.74
C PRO A 417 -15.32 -4.39 -14.96
N THR A 418 -14.29 -4.83 -15.66
CA THR A 418 -12.91 -4.98 -15.15
C THR A 418 -12.06 -3.74 -15.42
N PHE A 419 -12.59 -2.80 -16.20
CA PHE A 419 -12.03 -1.50 -16.54
C PHE A 419 -13.14 -0.44 -16.56
N ALA A 420 -12.83 0.77 -16.10
CA ALA A 420 -13.70 1.92 -16.28
C ALA A 420 -12.89 3.22 -16.40
N THR A 421 -13.34 4.11 -17.29
CA THR A 421 -12.96 5.52 -17.33
C THR A 421 -14.22 6.35 -17.12
N ILE A 422 -14.23 7.20 -16.10
CA ILE A 422 -15.38 8.03 -15.71
C ILE A 422 -14.90 9.47 -15.59
N VAL A 423 -15.60 10.40 -16.24
CA VAL A 423 -15.35 11.83 -16.07
C VAL A 423 -16.34 12.39 -15.04
N LEU A 424 -15.80 13.06 -14.02
CA LEU A 424 -16.55 13.78 -13.02
C LEU A 424 -16.32 15.28 -13.21
N HIS A 425 -17.34 16.07 -12.88
CA HIS A 425 -17.25 17.53 -12.87
C HIS A 425 -17.63 18.04 -11.49
N ILE A 426 -16.82 18.95 -10.96
CA ILE A 426 -17.01 19.57 -9.66
C ILE A 426 -17.56 20.98 -9.88
N TYR A 427 -18.83 21.19 -9.53
CA TYR A 427 -19.53 22.45 -9.73
C TYR A 427 -19.26 23.41 -8.57
N ASN A 428 -18.10 24.07 -8.63
CA ASN A 428 -17.73 25.18 -7.76
C ASN A 428 -16.79 26.15 -8.50
N GLU A 429 -16.50 27.28 -7.87
CA GLU A 429 -15.68 28.35 -8.46
C GLU A 429 -14.28 27.85 -8.90
N ARG A 430 -13.64 26.99 -8.11
CA ARG A 430 -12.27 26.53 -8.38
C ARG A 430 -12.19 25.62 -9.60
N TRP A 431 -13.19 24.76 -9.82
CA TRP A 431 -13.12 23.63 -10.74
C TRP A 431 -14.13 23.67 -11.89
N GLU A 432 -14.93 24.72 -12.01
CA GLU A 432 -15.91 24.84 -13.09
C GLU A 432 -15.24 24.68 -14.48
N GLY A 433 -15.71 23.67 -15.23
CA GLY A 433 -15.22 23.34 -16.57
C GLY A 433 -13.94 22.49 -16.60
N VAL A 434 -13.36 22.12 -15.46
CA VAL A 434 -12.20 21.22 -15.38
C VAL A 434 -12.68 19.77 -15.21
N PRO A 435 -12.46 18.88 -16.19
CA PRO A 435 -12.82 17.47 -16.05
C PRO A 435 -11.86 16.72 -15.13
N PHE A 436 -12.42 15.94 -14.21
CA PHE A 436 -11.72 14.98 -13.38
C PHE A 436 -11.94 13.57 -13.93
N ILE A 437 -10.89 13.01 -14.53
CA ILE A 437 -10.93 11.73 -15.23
C ILE A 437 -10.41 10.64 -14.28
N LEU A 438 -11.30 9.76 -13.84
CA LEU A 438 -10.97 8.59 -13.03
C LEU A 438 -10.85 7.37 -13.94
N LYS A 439 -9.66 6.74 -13.99
CA LYS A 439 -9.40 5.57 -14.85
C LYS A 439 -8.86 4.43 -14.01
N ALA A 440 -9.59 3.31 -13.94
CA ALA A 440 -9.17 2.12 -13.22
C ALA A 440 -9.31 0.87 -14.09
N GLY A 441 -8.39 -0.10 -13.98
CA GLY A 441 -8.60 -1.40 -14.59
C GLY A 441 -7.57 -2.48 -14.24
N LYS A 442 -7.98 -3.73 -14.47
CA LYS A 442 -7.17 -4.95 -14.31
C LYS A 442 -6.73 -5.51 -15.65
N ALA A 443 -5.75 -6.42 -15.64
CA ALA A 443 -5.16 -7.03 -16.82
C ALA A 443 -4.69 -6.00 -17.87
N LEU A 444 -4.12 -4.89 -17.40
CA LEU A 444 -3.58 -3.81 -18.22
C LEU A 444 -2.08 -3.99 -18.49
N ASN A 445 -1.51 -3.07 -19.25
CA ASN A 445 -0.12 -3.14 -19.71
C ASN A 445 0.94 -2.92 -18.62
N SER A 446 0.55 -2.40 -17.44
CA SER A 446 1.47 -2.18 -16.32
C SER A 446 0.74 -1.94 -15.00
N ARG A 447 1.40 -2.26 -13.89
CA ARG A 447 0.98 -1.82 -12.55
C ARG A 447 1.36 -0.36 -12.30
N LYS A 448 0.38 0.51 -12.06
CA LYS A 448 0.62 1.95 -11.80
C LYS A 448 -0.55 2.63 -11.10
N ALA A 449 -0.28 3.48 -10.12
CA ALA A 449 -1.22 4.47 -9.61
C ALA A 449 -0.58 5.87 -9.69
N GLU A 450 -1.25 6.80 -10.35
CA GLU A 450 -0.74 8.17 -10.53
C GLU A 450 -1.85 9.22 -10.61
N ILE A 451 -1.49 10.44 -10.24
CA ILE A 451 -2.26 11.65 -10.46
C ILE A 451 -1.52 12.46 -11.52
N ARG A 452 -2.23 12.94 -12.54
CA ARG A 452 -1.69 13.81 -13.60
C ARG A 452 -2.55 15.05 -13.68
N ILE A 453 -1.94 16.21 -13.45
CA ILE A 453 -2.55 17.52 -13.57
C ILE A 453 -1.98 18.13 -14.84
N GLN A 454 -2.81 18.29 -15.87
CA GLN A 454 -2.40 18.92 -17.12
C GLN A 454 -2.78 20.39 -17.10
N PHE A 455 -1.81 21.26 -17.33
CA PHE A 455 -2.02 22.70 -17.42
C PHE A 455 -2.47 23.12 -18.82
N LYS A 456 -3.10 24.28 -18.92
CA LYS A 456 -3.48 24.89 -20.20
C LYS A 456 -2.25 25.28 -21.02
N ASP A 457 -2.48 25.51 -22.32
CA ASP A 457 -1.46 26.03 -23.21
C ASP A 457 -1.03 27.45 -22.80
N VAL A 458 0.25 27.77 -23.06
CA VAL A 458 0.76 29.13 -22.87
C VAL A 458 0.06 30.09 -23.86
N PRO A 459 -0.56 31.18 -23.39
CA PRO A 459 -1.15 32.19 -24.28
C PRO A 459 -0.07 32.90 -25.10
N GLY A 460 -0.31 33.13 -26.39
CA GLY A 460 0.63 33.86 -27.26
C GLY A 460 1.97 33.13 -27.46
N ASP A 461 1.93 31.80 -27.64
CA ASP A 461 3.11 30.93 -27.80
C ASP A 461 4.02 31.33 -28.98
N ILE A 462 5.05 32.13 -28.69
CA ILE A 462 6.09 32.57 -29.64
C ILE A 462 7.12 31.48 -29.98
N PHE A 463 7.12 30.36 -29.26
CA PHE A 463 8.09 29.27 -29.42
C PHE A 463 7.51 28.09 -30.21
N GLU A 464 6.27 28.20 -30.68
CA GLU A 464 5.50 27.10 -31.30
C GLU A 464 5.58 25.80 -30.47
N SER A 465 5.66 25.98 -29.15
CA SER A 465 5.85 24.94 -28.14
C SER A 465 4.66 24.02 -27.98
N LYS A 466 3.49 24.35 -28.55
CA LYS A 466 2.33 23.43 -28.64
C LYS A 466 2.70 22.05 -29.17
N ARG A 467 3.69 21.95 -30.07
CA ARG A 467 4.20 20.66 -30.58
C ARG A 467 4.87 19.80 -29.51
N GLN A 468 5.41 20.41 -28.46
CA GLN A 468 6.08 19.73 -27.35
C GLN A 468 5.12 19.22 -26.27
N GLY A 469 3.84 19.62 -26.32
CA GLY A 469 2.81 19.24 -25.37
C GLY A 469 2.69 20.18 -24.17
N ARG A 470 1.56 20.06 -23.48
CA ARG A 470 1.22 20.86 -22.29
C ARG A 470 2.13 20.53 -21.11
N ASN A 471 2.28 21.50 -20.21
CA ASN A 471 2.94 21.25 -18.93
C ASN A 471 2.07 20.30 -18.11
N GLU A 472 2.71 19.42 -17.34
CA GLU A 472 1.99 18.47 -16.49
C GLU A 472 2.71 18.33 -15.16
N PHE A 473 1.95 18.28 -14.08
CA PHE A 473 2.45 17.84 -12.80
C PHE A 473 1.97 16.42 -12.51
N VAL A 474 2.91 15.50 -12.32
CA VAL A 474 2.63 14.07 -12.15
C VAL A 474 3.09 13.62 -10.78
N ILE A 475 2.18 12.96 -10.05
CA ILE A 475 2.42 12.37 -8.74
C ILE A 475 2.18 10.87 -8.88
N ARG A 476 3.24 10.07 -8.95
CA ARG A 476 3.14 8.61 -9.05
C ARG A 476 3.11 8.01 -7.66
N LEU A 477 1.93 7.54 -7.25
CA LEU A 477 1.66 6.96 -5.94
C LEU A 477 2.23 5.56 -5.77
N GLN A 478 2.35 4.78 -6.85
CA GLN A 478 3.03 3.48 -6.89
C GLN A 478 3.16 2.96 -8.34
N PRO A 479 4.09 2.04 -8.64
CA PRO A 479 5.31 1.77 -7.87
C PRO A 479 6.30 2.93 -7.99
N SER A 480 7.39 2.88 -7.22
CA SER A 480 8.49 3.86 -7.29
C SER A 480 7.97 5.28 -7.11
N GLU A 481 7.61 5.63 -5.89
CA GLU A 481 7.05 6.92 -5.48
C GLU A 481 7.87 8.07 -6.07
N ALA A 482 7.21 8.93 -6.85
CA ALA A 482 7.86 10.08 -7.46
C ALA A 482 6.88 11.22 -7.70
N MET A 483 7.42 12.44 -7.73
CA MET A 483 6.73 13.64 -8.21
C MET A 483 7.60 14.30 -9.26
N TYR A 484 7.02 14.67 -10.40
CA TYR A 484 7.76 15.38 -11.44
C TYR A 484 6.88 16.34 -12.20
N MET A 485 7.47 17.44 -12.65
CA MET A 485 6.83 18.45 -13.47
C MET A 485 7.40 18.39 -14.88
N LYS A 486 6.56 18.11 -15.87
CA LYS A 486 6.89 18.21 -17.29
C LYS A 486 6.79 19.66 -17.74
N LEU A 487 7.84 20.17 -18.36
CA LEU A 487 7.91 21.53 -18.89
C LEU A 487 8.65 21.57 -20.23
N THR A 488 8.48 22.67 -20.95
CA THR A 488 9.24 22.96 -22.16
C THR A 488 10.53 23.68 -21.79
N VAL A 489 11.66 23.17 -22.27
CA VAL A 489 12.99 23.77 -22.09
C VAL A 489 13.68 23.95 -23.43
N LYS A 490 14.73 24.77 -23.48
CA LYS A 490 15.63 24.83 -24.63
C LYS A 490 16.35 23.48 -24.77
N LYS A 491 16.33 22.90 -25.96
CA LYS A 491 17.12 21.72 -26.29
C LYS A 491 18.61 22.03 -26.04
N PRO A 492 19.34 21.20 -25.26
CA PRO A 492 20.77 21.36 -25.10
C PRO A 492 21.48 21.32 -26.46
N GLY A 493 22.32 22.31 -26.74
CA GLY A 493 22.98 22.47 -28.04
C GLY A 493 23.05 23.92 -28.51
N LEU A 494 23.39 24.10 -29.78
CA LEU A 494 23.58 25.42 -30.40
C LEU A 494 22.28 26.03 -30.95
N GLU A 495 21.25 25.22 -31.18
CA GLU A 495 19.94 25.68 -31.66
C GLU A 495 19.07 26.24 -30.53
N MET A 496 18.14 27.13 -30.87
CA MET A 496 17.09 27.65 -29.98
C MET A 496 15.80 26.82 -30.03
N SER A 497 15.87 25.58 -30.49
CA SER A 497 14.73 24.66 -30.53
C SER A 497 14.30 24.23 -29.13
N THR A 498 13.02 23.98 -28.96
CA THR A 498 12.42 23.55 -27.68
C THR A 498 12.26 22.03 -27.62
N ILE A 499 12.28 21.48 -26.40
CA ILE A 499 12.00 20.07 -26.11
C ILE A 499 11.25 19.96 -24.78
N GLN A 500 10.47 18.90 -24.60
CA GLN A 500 9.90 18.58 -23.29
C GLN A 500 10.94 17.90 -22.38
N SER A 501 11.01 18.33 -21.12
CA SER A 501 11.86 17.77 -20.07
C SER A 501 11.13 17.84 -18.73
N GLU A 502 11.80 17.49 -17.63
CA GLU A 502 11.18 17.42 -16.31
C GLU A 502 12.07 17.92 -15.16
N LEU A 503 11.41 18.42 -14.12
CA LEU A 503 11.97 18.53 -12.78
C LEU A 503 11.47 17.34 -11.97
N ASP A 504 12.39 16.48 -11.49
CA ASP A 504 12.06 15.19 -10.88
C ASP A 504 12.44 15.11 -9.39
N LEU A 505 11.54 14.52 -8.60
CA LEU A 505 11.78 14.06 -7.24
C LEU A 505 11.33 12.59 -7.12
N SER A 506 12.26 11.68 -7.42
CA SER A 506 12.10 10.24 -7.16
C SER A 506 12.52 9.88 -5.74
N TYR A 507 11.59 9.36 -4.93
CA TYR A 507 11.82 9.14 -3.49
C TYR A 507 12.94 8.12 -3.24
N GLY A 508 12.95 7.01 -3.99
CA GLY A 508 13.98 5.98 -3.86
C GLY A 508 15.40 6.45 -4.17
N LEU A 509 15.57 7.55 -4.91
CA LEU A 509 16.87 8.16 -5.17
C LEU A 509 17.21 9.23 -4.14
N ARG A 510 16.24 10.07 -3.78
CA ARG A 510 16.47 11.26 -2.94
C ARG A 510 16.54 10.92 -1.45
N TYR A 511 15.83 9.89 -1.01
CA TYR A 511 15.63 9.52 0.40
C TYR A 511 16.02 8.06 0.65
N GLN A 512 17.23 7.66 0.24
CA GLN A 512 17.70 6.26 0.31
C GLN A 512 17.68 5.66 1.71
N ASP A 513 17.90 6.48 2.74
CA ASP A 513 17.91 6.04 4.14
C ASP A 513 16.54 6.14 4.82
N ALA A 514 15.52 6.67 4.13
CA ALA A 514 14.19 6.80 4.68
C ALA A 514 13.39 5.51 4.48
N ASN A 515 12.85 4.98 5.57
CA ASN A 515 11.87 3.90 5.49
C ASN A 515 10.47 4.52 5.26
N ILE A 516 9.88 4.24 4.10
CA ILE A 516 8.50 4.63 3.80
C ILE A 516 7.58 3.53 4.40
N PRO A 517 6.80 3.83 5.45
CA PRO A 517 5.98 2.81 6.10
C PRO A 517 4.87 2.32 5.15
N GLU A 518 4.48 1.06 5.30
CA GLU A 518 3.31 0.56 4.58
C GLU A 518 2.04 1.25 5.10
N ALA A 519 1.03 1.36 4.22
CA ALA A 519 -0.20 2.10 4.54
C ALA A 519 -0.89 1.62 5.83
N TYR A 520 -0.87 0.31 6.11
CA TYR A 520 -1.48 -0.25 7.32
C TYR A 520 -0.71 0.10 8.60
N GLU A 521 0.62 0.20 8.54
CA GLU A 521 1.44 0.63 9.70
C GLU A 521 1.04 2.04 10.13
N ARG A 522 0.91 2.93 9.14
CA ARG A 522 0.49 4.32 9.32
C ARG A 522 -0.92 4.41 9.91
N LEU A 523 -1.90 3.78 9.28
CA LEU A 523 -3.31 3.88 9.69
C LEU A 523 -3.56 3.25 11.07
N ILE A 524 -2.92 2.13 11.40
CA ILE A 524 -3.05 1.56 12.75
C ILE A 524 -2.48 2.52 13.79
N LEU A 525 -1.32 3.14 13.53
CA LEU A 525 -0.74 4.13 14.43
C LEU A 525 -1.62 5.39 14.57
N ASP A 526 -2.24 5.85 13.49
CA ASP A 526 -3.18 6.99 13.52
C ASP A 526 -4.43 6.64 14.35
N THR A 527 -4.92 5.40 14.26
CA THR A 527 -6.01 4.90 15.13
C THR A 527 -5.61 4.90 16.60
N ILE A 528 -4.37 4.53 16.94
CA ILE A 528 -3.88 4.54 18.33
C ILE A 528 -3.80 5.99 18.84
N ARG A 529 -3.37 6.93 17.99
CA ARG A 529 -3.28 8.36 18.31
C ARG A 529 -4.64 9.05 18.40
N GLY A 530 -5.67 8.45 17.80
CA GLY A 530 -7.00 9.07 17.72
C GLY A 530 -7.11 10.08 16.60
N ASP A 531 -6.24 9.97 15.60
CA ASP A 531 -6.24 10.82 14.42
C ASP A 531 -7.13 10.20 13.35
N GLN A 532 -8.24 10.87 13.04
CA GLN A 532 -9.20 10.43 12.03
C GLN A 532 -9.00 11.07 10.66
N GLN A 533 -7.92 11.83 10.44
CA GLN A 533 -7.68 12.55 9.18
C GLN A 533 -7.68 11.61 7.96
N HIS A 534 -7.13 10.40 8.12
CA HIS A 534 -6.94 9.41 7.07
C HIS A 534 -8.00 8.31 7.06
N PHE A 535 -9.20 8.59 7.59
CA PHE A 535 -10.31 7.63 7.67
C PHE A 535 -11.58 8.20 7.06
N VAL A 536 -12.38 7.34 6.45
CA VAL A 536 -13.61 7.74 5.75
C VAL A 536 -14.72 8.00 6.77
N ARG A 537 -15.27 9.23 6.76
CA ARG A 537 -16.40 9.63 7.63
C ARG A 537 -17.74 9.13 7.06
N ARG A 538 -18.75 8.96 7.92
CA ARG A 538 -20.08 8.47 7.51
C ARG A 538 -20.72 9.29 6.38
N ASP A 539 -20.72 10.61 6.52
CA ASP A 539 -21.28 11.53 5.52
C ASP A 539 -20.47 11.54 4.23
N GLU A 540 -19.14 11.42 4.32
CA GLU A 540 -18.25 11.24 3.17
C GLU A 540 -18.62 9.98 2.38
N LEU A 541 -18.82 8.86 3.08
CA LEU A 541 -19.22 7.60 2.46
C LEU A 541 -20.61 7.69 1.80
N ARG A 542 -21.58 8.37 2.45
CA ARG A 542 -22.93 8.57 1.89
C ARG A 542 -22.86 9.31 0.55
N VAL A 543 -22.20 10.46 0.51
CA VAL A 543 -22.11 11.28 -0.72
C VAL A 543 -21.32 10.54 -1.80
N ALA A 544 -20.27 9.81 -1.44
CA ALA A 544 -19.54 8.96 -2.37
C ALA A 544 -20.48 7.93 -3.05
N TRP A 545 -21.40 7.31 -2.30
CA TRP A 545 -22.38 6.40 -2.88
C TRP A 545 -23.49 7.08 -3.66
N GLU A 546 -23.92 8.29 -3.29
CA GLU A 546 -24.88 9.08 -4.07
C GLU A 546 -24.38 9.35 -5.49
N ILE A 547 -23.07 9.62 -5.65
CA ILE A 547 -22.44 9.86 -6.95
C ILE A 547 -22.49 8.62 -7.85
N PHE A 548 -22.16 7.44 -7.33
CA PHE A 548 -21.96 6.24 -8.16
C PHE A 548 -23.16 5.31 -8.26
N THR A 549 -24.09 5.32 -7.29
CA THR A 549 -25.23 4.39 -7.27
C THR A 549 -26.08 4.43 -8.56
N PRO A 550 -26.43 5.59 -9.13
CA PRO A 550 -27.22 5.63 -10.37
C PRO A 550 -26.51 4.96 -11.56
N LEU A 551 -25.18 5.13 -11.66
CA LEU A 551 -24.38 4.49 -12.69
C LEU A 551 -24.33 2.98 -12.50
N LEU A 552 -24.10 2.53 -11.26
CA LEU A 552 -24.02 1.10 -10.92
C LEU A 552 -25.35 0.39 -11.21
N ASN A 553 -26.47 0.97 -10.84
CA ASN A 553 -27.80 0.43 -11.14
C ASN A 553 -28.00 0.28 -12.65
N SER A 554 -27.55 1.26 -13.44
CA SER A 554 -27.66 1.22 -14.91
C SER A 554 -26.80 0.11 -15.55
N ILE A 555 -25.65 -0.22 -14.93
CA ILE A 555 -24.80 -1.35 -15.34
C ILE A 555 -25.48 -2.67 -15.00
N GLU A 556 -26.06 -2.80 -13.80
CA GLU A 556 -26.75 -4.01 -13.36
C GLU A 556 -28.03 -4.29 -14.15
N GLU A 557 -28.75 -3.23 -14.55
CA GLU A 557 -29.89 -3.31 -15.45
C GLU A 557 -29.50 -3.59 -16.92
N GLY A 558 -28.19 -3.65 -17.22
CA GLY A 558 -27.67 -3.96 -18.57
C GLY A 558 -27.80 -2.81 -19.59
N LYS A 559 -28.10 -1.58 -19.14
CA LYS A 559 -28.18 -0.39 -20.00
C LYS A 559 -26.81 0.05 -20.52
N LEU A 560 -25.76 -0.21 -19.72
CA LEU A 560 -24.37 0.01 -20.09
C LEU A 560 -23.64 -1.34 -20.12
N LYS A 561 -22.98 -1.63 -21.23
CA LYS A 561 -22.22 -2.87 -21.43
C LYS A 561 -20.73 -2.57 -21.56
N PRO A 562 -19.85 -3.38 -20.96
CA PRO A 562 -18.42 -3.21 -21.09
C PRO A 562 -17.95 -3.60 -22.50
N ILE A 563 -16.99 -2.84 -23.02
CA ILE A 563 -16.30 -3.12 -24.27
C ILE A 563 -15.17 -4.12 -24.01
N MET A 564 -15.02 -5.11 -24.87
CA MET A 564 -13.96 -6.10 -24.72
C MET A 564 -12.59 -5.47 -24.98
N TYR A 565 -11.59 -5.84 -24.17
CA TYR A 565 -10.20 -5.45 -24.42
C TYR A 565 -9.21 -6.58 -24.17
N LYS A 566 -8.14 -6.60 -24.94
CA LYS A 566 -7.09 -7.61 -24.81
C LYS A 566 -6.31 -7.44 -23.49
N PRO A 567 -6.07 -8.52 -22.72
CA PRO A 567 -5.15 -8.50 -21.58
C PRO A 567 -3.77 -7.96 -21.95
N GLY A 568 -3.19 -7.13 -21.09
CA GLY A 568 -1.92 -6.44 -21.32
C GLY A 568 -2.02 -5.20 -22.22
N SER A 569 -3.21 -4.81 -22.68
CA SER A 569 -3.44 -3.54 -23.39
C SER A 569 -3.63 -2.36 -22.42
N ARG A 570 -3.89 -1.16 -22.96
CA ARG A 570 -4.20 0.04 -22.16
C ARG A 570 -5.69 0.15 -21.75
N GLY A 571 -6.49 -0.85 -22.10
CA GLY A 571 -7.96 -0.82 -22.04
C GLY A 571 -8.58 -0.56 -23.42
N PRO A 572 -9.92 -0.38 -23.48
CA PRO A 572 -10.64 -0.04 -24.71
C PRO A 572 -10.13 1.25 -25.37
N ALA A 573 -10.17 1.33 -26.70
CA ALA A 573 -9.71 2.50 -27.46
C ALA A 573 -10.59 3.73 -27.20
N GLU A 574 -11.89 3.48 -27.00
CA GLU A 574 -12.92 4.45 -26.65
C GLU A 574 -12.59 5.22 -25.36
N ALA A 575 -11.80 4.62 -24.47
CA ALA A 575 -11.31 5.32 -23.29
C ALA A 575 -10.34 6.44 -23.67
N ASP A 576 -9.40 6.19 -24.58
CA ASP A 576 -8.47 7.21 -25.06
C ASP A 576 -9.20 8.27 -25.93
N GLU A 577 -10.26 7.89 -26.66
CA GLU A 577 -11.15 8.83 -27.37
C GLU A 577 -11.92 9.75 -26.40
N LEU A 578 -12.45 9.21 -25.30
CA LEU A 578 -13.13 9.99 -24.26
C LEU A 578 -12.17 11.01 -23.65
N LEU A 579 -10.93 10.61 -23.34
CA LEU A 579 -9.89 11.50 -22.83
C LEU A 579 -9.65 12.68 -23.78
N ALA A 580 -9.51 12.41 -25.08
CA ALA A 580 -9.33 13.46 -26.09
C ALA A 580 -10.55 14.39 -26.20
N LYS A 581 -11.77 13.82 -26.15
CA LYS A 581 -13.03 14.58 -26.21
C LYS A 581 -13.17 15.57 -25.06
N VAL A 582 -12.71 15.21 -23.86
CA VAL A 582 -12.75 16.10 -22.69
C VAL A 582 -11.52 16.99 -22.55
N GLY A 583 -10.66 17.06 -23.57
CA GLY A 583 -9.59 18.05 -23.66
C GLY A 583 -8.20 17.58 -23.23
N TYR A 584 -8.03 16.32 -22.79
CA TYR A 584 -6.70 15.81 -22.50
C TYR A 584 -5.86 15.67 -23.76
N VAL A 585 -4.70 16.33 -23.78
CA VAL A 585 -3.75 16.27 -24.89
C VAL A 585 -2.62 15.32 -24.55
N GLN A 586 -2.58 14.16 -25.20
CA GLN A 586 -1.47 13.23 -25.02
C GLN A 586 -0.17 13.79 -25.64
N THR A 587 0.88 13.93 -24.84
CA THR A 587 2.21 14.23 -25.39
C THR A 587 2.82 12.99 -26.04
N HIS A 588 3.12 13.07 -27.32
CA HIS A 588 3.75 11.98 -28.08
C HIS A 588 5.28 12.09 -27.99
N GLY A 589 5.97 10.95 -27.85
CA GLY A 589 7.43 10.89 -27.83
C GLY A 589 8.10 11.21 -26.49
N TYR A 590 7.36 11.72 -25.51
CA TYR A 590 7.86 11.87 -24.14
C TYR A 590 7.89 10.51 -23.42
N ILE A 591 9.08 10.12 -22.96
CA ILE A 591 9.28 8.94 -22.12
C ILE A 591 9.97 9.44 -20.86
N TRP A 592 9.25 9.44 -19.75
CA TRP A 592 9.88 9.64 -18.45
C TRP A 592 10.73 8.41 -18.13
N ILE A 593 12.03 8.61 -17.97
CA ILE A 593 12.98 7.60 -17.53
C ILE A 593 13.36 8.00 -16.10
N PRO A 594 13.10 7.15 -15.08
CA PRO A 594 13.59 7.43 -13.74
C PRO A 594 15.09 7.71 -13.81
N ALA A 595 15.55 8.75 -13.12
CA ALA A 595 16.97 8.93 -12.96
C ALA A 595 17.57 7.65 -12.34
N THR A 596 18.62 7.12 -12.93
CA THR A 596 19.40 6.03 -12.35
C THR A 596 20.69 6.66 -11.83
N LEU A 597 21.03 6.37 -10.58
CA LEU A 597 22.31 6.79 -9.99
C LEU A 597 23.50 6.09 -10.63
#